data_AF-A0A1G2KTM7-F1
#
_entry.id   AF-A0A1G2KTM7-F1
#
_cell.length_a   1.000
_cell.length_b   1.000
_cell.length_c   1.000
_cell.angle_alpha   90.00
_cell.angle_beta   90.00
_cell.angle_gamma   90.00
#
_symmetry.space_group_name_H-M   'P 1'
#
loop_
_entity.id
_entity.type
_entity.pdbx_description
1 polymer ?
#
loop_
_entity_poly.entity_id
_entity_poly.type
_entity_poly.pdbx_seq_one_letter_code
_entity_poly.pdbx_strand_id
1 'polypeptide(L)'
;MHGRIPLKRELLHYSAARNRFGTWNAAIIAAEFKPNPVLFSEKHIAKDGHSCDSFSEKIIDDWLVARGVVHERNVKYPGHPKLTTDFFVGNSFIEFFGLNGEITAYDKTMRRKRRIAKAKNIQLIALYPKDLFPKNRLAKILTGANTL
;
A
#
# COMPACT_ATOMS: atom_id res chain seq x y z
N MET A 1 33.42 12.41 7.31
CA MET A 1 32.02 11.90 7.37
C MET A 1 31.11 13.06 7.76
N HIS A 2 30.22 13.52 6.87
CA HIS A 2 29.46 14.77 7.01
C HIS A 2 28.22 14.66 7.92
N GLY A 3 28.36 14.19 9.17
CA GLY A 3 27.27 14.18 10.15
C GLY A 3 26.01 13.39 9.77
N ARG A 4 26.06 12.61 8.68
CA ARG A 4 24.94 11.79 8.21
C ARG A 4 24.84 10.51 9.03
N ILE A 5 23.61 10.11 9.35
CA ILE A 5 23.34 8.84 10.01
C ILE A 5 23.63 7.71 9.02
N PRO A 6 24.46 6.72 9.38
CA PRO A 6 24.73 5.57 8.52
C PRO A 6 23.45 4.74 8.31
N LEU A 7 23.25 4.28 7.08
CA LEU A 7 22.18 3.36 6.74
C LEU A 7 22.48 1.99 7.36
N LYS A 8 21.43 1.21 7.64
CA LYS A 8 21.56 -0.17 8.17
C LYS A 8 22.57 -1.03 7.38
N ARG A 9 22.61 -0.88 6.05
CA ARG A 9 23.53 -1.61 5.15
C ARG A 9 24.99 -1.18 5.25
N GLU A 10 25.25 0.00 5.82
CA GLU A 10 26.61 0.52 6.03
C GLU A 10 27.19 0.05 7.38
N LEU A 11 26.39 -0.57 8.25
CA LEU A 11 26.84 -1.07 9.54
C LEU A 11 27.15 -2.58 9.49
N LEU A 12 28.43 -2.90 9.55
CA LEU A 12 28.94 -4.29 9.59
C LEU A 12 28.34 -5.11 10.74
N HIS A 13 28.06 -4.49 11.89
CA HIS A 13 27.58 -5.16 13.11
C HIS A 13 26.12 -4.88 13.44
N TYR A 14 25.24 -4.86 12.43
CA TYR A 14 23.80 -4.64 12.64
C TYR A 14 23.19 -5.61 13.67
N SER A 15 23.63 -6.86 13.70
CA SER A 15 23.17 -7.86 14.66
C SER A 15 23.44 -7.45 16.11
N ALA A 16 24.63 -6.94 16.41
CA ALA A 16 25.00 -6.48 17.75
C ALA A 16 24.13 -5.28 18.18
N ALA A 17 23.94 -4.31 17.29
CA ALA A 17 23.06 -3.16 17.54
C ALA A 17 21.60 -3.62 17.77
N ARG A 18 21.10 -4.56 16.96
CA ARG A 18 19.75 -5.12 17.12
C ARG A 18 19.60 -5.86 18.45
N ASN A 19 20.58 -6.68 18.84
CA ASN A 19 20.52 -7.44 20.09
C ASN A 19 20.54 -6.53 21.33
N ARG A 20 21.31 -5.43 21.27
CA ARG A 20 21.45 -4.48 22.38
C ARG A 20 20.26 -3.54 22.52
N PHE A 21 19.73 -3.03 21.39
CA PHE A 21 18.74 -1.94 21.38
C PHE A 21 17.37 -2.35 20.81
N GLY A 22 17.19 -3.58 20.34
CA GLY A 22 15.96 -4.11 19.75
C GLY A 22 15.73 -3.68 18.29
N THR A 23 15.80 -2.38 17.99
CA THR A 23 15.62 -1.84 16.63
C THR A 23 16.75 -0.91 16.22
N TRP A 24 16.91 -0.67 14.90
CA TRP A 24 17.90 0.28 14.40
C TRP A 24 17.59 1.70 14.87
N ASN A 25 16.32 2.12 14.79
CA ASN A 25 15.91 3.45 15.24
C ASN A 25 16.15 3.63 16.74
N ALA A 26 15.95 2.59 17.56
CA ALA A 26 16.29 2.65 18.98
C ALA A 26 17.81 2.83 19.21
N ALA A 27 18.67 2.17 18.41
CA ALA A 27 20.11 2.39 18.46
C ALA A 27 20.51 3.82 18.05
N ILE A 28 19.85 4.38 17.02
CA ILE A 28 20.07 5.76 16.57
C ILE A 28 19.63 6.78 17.64
N ILE A 29 18.47 6.57 18.27
CA ILE A 29 17.97 7.39 19.39
C ILE A 29 18.92 7.30 20.59
N ALA A 30 19.40 6.10 20.94
CA ALA A 30 20.34 5.89 22.04
C ALA A 30 21.71 6.54 21.78
N ALA A 31 22.05 6.78 20.52
CA ALA A 31 23.23 7.55 20.11
C ALA A 31 22.94 9.05 19.94
N GLU A 32 21.79 9.54 20.44
CA GLU A 32 21.36 10.94 20.42
C GLU A 32 21.15 11.53 19.01
N PHE A 33 20.92 10.67 18.01
CA PHE A 33 20.60 11.09 16.65
C PHE A 33 19.09 10.99 16.37
N LYS A 34 18.60 11.84 15.48
CA LYS A 34 17.21 11.79 14.99
C LYS A 34 17.06 10.68 13.95
N PRO A 35 16.27 9.61 14.19
CA PRO A 35 16.13 8.52 13.23
C PRO A 35 15.50 8.98 11.92
N ASN A 36 15.86 8.29 10.82
CA ASN A 36 15.15 8.46 9.57
C ASN A 36 13.67 8.08 9.77
N PRO A 37 12.73 8.88 9.23
CA PRO A 37 11.32 8.54 9.32
C PRO A 37 11.09 7.15 8.74
N VAL A 38 10.31 6.34 9.45
CA VAL A 38 9.86 5.06 8.91
C VAL A 38 8.85 5.39 7.82
N LEU A 39 9.27 5.23 6.57
CA LEU A 39 8.37 5.36 5.43
C LEU A 39 7.18 4.42 5.64
N PHE A 40 5.96 4.93 5.42
CA PHE A 40 4.70 4.19 5.56
C PHE A 40 4.36 3.76 7.01
N SER A 41 4.83 4.49 8.04
CA SER A 41 4.46 4.23 9.44
C SER A 41 3.16 4.89 9.91
N GLU A 42 2.62 5.82 9.12
CA GLU A 42 1.36 6.46 9.44
C GLU A 42 0.20 5.48 9.23
N LYS A 43 -0.61 5.31 10.27
CA LYS A 43 -1.88 4.60 10.16
C LYS A 43 -2.90 5.53 9.55
N HIS A 44 -3.41 5.19 8.38
CA HIS A 44 -4.49 5.93 7.75
C HIS A 44 -5.81 5.22 8.07
N ILE A 45 -6.72 5.87 8.78
CA ILE A 45 -8.06 5.32 9.09
C ILE A 45 -9.09 6.08 8.25
N ALA A 46 -9.89 5.35 7.47
CA ALA A 46 -10.97 5.91 6.66
C ALA A 46 -12.21 6.22 7.49
N LYS A 47 -13.17 6.94 6.91
CA LYS A 47 -14.38 7.41 7.59
C LYS A 47 -15.28 6.31 8.13
N ASP A 48 -15.26 5.13 7.52
CA ASP A 48 -16.01 3.95 7.97
C ASP A 48 -15.23 3.08 8.97
N GLY A 49 -14.00 3.48 9.31
CA GLY A 49 -13.13 2.79 10.26
C GLY A 49 -12.13 1.81 9.63
N HIS A 50 -12.12 1.66 8.31
CA HIS A 50 -11.13 0.82 7.64
C HIS A 50 -9.68 1.34 7.84
N SER A 51 -8.75 0.42 8.12
CA SER A 51 -7.31 0.71 8.18
C SER A 51 -6.68 0.62 6.79
N CYS A 52 -6.06 1.69 6.31
CA CYS A 52 -5.38 1.79 5.02
C CYS A 52 -3.86 1.80 5.13
N ASP A 53 -3.20 1.15 4.17
CA ASP A 53 -1.74 1.07 4.07
C ASP A 53 -1.13 2.34 3.45
N SER A 54 -1.98 3.19 2.83
CA SER A 54 -1.58 4.47 2.26
C SER A 54 -2.66 5.56 2.36
N PHE A 55 -2.24 6.82 2.30
CA PHE A 55 -3.17 7.96 2.25
C PHE A 55 -4.07 7.93 1.01
N SER A 56 -3.53 7.47 -0.13
CA SER A 56 -4.29 7.31 -1.38
C SER A 56 -5.40 6.28 -1.24
N GLU A 57 -5.15 5.15 -0.57
CA GLU A 57 -6.20 4.19 -0.24
C GLU A 57 -7.28 4.82 0.63
N LYS A 58 -6.91 5.60 1.65
CA LYS A 58 -7.89 6.33 2.46
C LYS A 58 -8.75 7.27 1.62
N ILE A 59 -8.16 7.97 0.64
CA ILE A 59 -8.93 8.84 -0.27
C ILE A 59 -9.93 8.02 -1.10
N ILE A 60 -9.52 6.86 -1.60
CA ILE A 60 -10.40 5.97 -2.39
C ILE A 60 -11.53 5.44 -1.51
N ASP A 61 -11.21 4.98 -0.31
CA ASP A 61 -12.15 4.48 0.68
C ASP A 61 -13.20 5.55 1.05
N ASP A 62 -12.76 6.72 1.49
CA ASP A 62 -13.65 7.85 1.81
C ASP A 62 -14.52 8.27 0.61
N TRP A 63 -14.01 8.12 -0.61
CA TRP A 63 -14.74 8.41 -1.83
C TRP A 63 -15.86 7.39 -2.11
N LEU A 64 -15.62 6.10 -1.82
CA LEU A 64 -16.61 5.01 -1.89
C LEU A 64 -17.70 5.23 -0.83
N VAL A 65 -17.30 5.49 0.42
CA VAL A 65 -18.21 5.78 1.54
C VAL A 65 -19.12 6.97 1.21
N ALA A 66 -18.56 8.07 0.69
CA ALA A 66 -19.33 9.27 0.35
C ALA A 66 -20.39 9.05 -0.73
N ARG A 67 -20.35 7.93 -1.46
CA ARG A 67 -21.32 7.54 -2.49
C ARG A 67 -22.23 6.38 -2.06
N GLY A 68 -22.15 5.96 -0.81
CA GLY A 68 -22.90 4.82 -0.31
C GLY A 68 -22.48 3.49 -0.95
N VAL A 69 -21.25 3.41 -1.45
CA VAL A 69 -20.75 2.20 -2.11
C VAL A 69 -20.21 1.24 -1.05
N VAL A 70 -20.91 0.11 -0.89
CA VAL A 70 -20.47 -0.97 -0.01
C VAL A 70 -19.21 -1.59 -0.58
N HIS A 71 -18.19 -1.69 0.26
CA HIS A 71 -16.91 -2.24 -0.13
C HIS A 71 -16.24 -2.95 1.05
N GLU A 72 -15.44 -3.95 0.73
CA GLU A 72 -14.64 -4.69 1.70
C GLU A 72 -13.16 -4.49 1.42
N ARG A 73 -12.33 -4.74 2.44
CA ARG A 73 -10.88 -4.64 2.34
C ARG A 73 -10.20 -5.94 2.67
N ASN A 74 -8.99 -6.10 2.15
CA ASN A 74 -8.15 -7.26 2.41
C ASN A 74 -8.77 -8.61 1.99
N VAL A 75 -9.67 -8.60 1.00
CA VAL A 75 -10.26 -9.82 0.44
C VAL A 75 -9.16 -10.62 -0.28
N LYS A 76 -9.07 -11.92 0.01
CA LYS A 76 -8.00 -12.79 -0.48
C LYS A 76 -8.20 -13.16 -1.95
N TYR A 77 -7.10 -13.24 -2.70
CA TYR A 77 -7.12 -13.80 -4.04
C TYR A 77 -7.39 -15.33 -3.98
N PRO A 78 -8.28 -15.87 -4.84
CA PRO A 78 -8.59 -17.30 -4.89
C PRO A 78 -7.33 -18.17 -5.07
N GLY A 79 -7.12 -19.13 -4.15
CA GLY A 79 -5.94 -20.01 -4.15
C GLY A 79 -4.64 -19.35 -3.71
N HIS A 80 -4.67 -18.09 -3.24
CA HIS A 80 -3.49 -17.32 -2.86
C HIS A 80 -3.70 -16.57 -1.52
N PRO A 81 -3.63 -17.27 -0.37
CA PRO A 81 -4.01 -16.70 0.93
C PRO A 81 -3.12 -15.56 1.44
N LYS A 82 -1.92 -15.39 0.85
CA LYS A 82 -0.98 -14.31 1.17
C LYS A 82 -1.17 -13.06 0.30
N LEU A 83 -2.09 -13.09 -0.66
CA LEU A 83 -2.39 -11.96 -1.53
C LEU A 83 -3.82 -11.51 -1.26
N THR A 84 -3.96 -10.23 -0.97
CA THR A 84 -5.24 -9.56 -0.76
C THR A 84 -5.41 -8.44 -1.77
N THR A 85 -6.65 -8.01 -1.95
CA THR A 85 -6.98 -6.81 -2.72
C THR A 85 -7.25 -5.62 -1.81
N ASP A 86 -7.00 -4.42 -2.33
CA ASP A 86 -7.11 -3.19 -1.53
C ASP A 86 -8.59 -2.90 -1.25
N PHE A 87 -9.44 -3.06 -2.28
CA PHE A 87 -10.90 -2.96 -2.17
C PHE A 87 -11.59 -4.04 -2.99
N PHE A 88 -12.67 -4.59 -2.45
CA PHE A 88 -13.60 -5.45 -3.14
C PHE A 88 -14.97 -4.77 -3.17
N VAL A 89 -15.49 -4.54 -4.38
CA VAL A 89 -16.73 -3.79 -4.60
C VAL A 89 -17.61 -4.58 -5.56
N GLY A 90 -18.80 -4.97 -5.12
CA GLY A 90 -19.68 -5.86 -5.89
C GLY A 90 -19.01 -7.21 -6.17
N ASN A 91 -18.49 -7.39 -7.39
CA ASN A 91 -17.71 -8.57 -7.79
C ASN A 91 -16.34 -8.20 -8.40
N SER A 92 -15.91 -6.95 -8.20
CA SER A 92 -14.68 -6.38 -8.75
C SER A 92 -13.61 -6.25 -7.67
N PHE A 93 -12.39 -6.59 -8.06
CA PHE A 93 -11.18 -6.33 -7.26
C PHE A 93 -10.60 -4.99 -7.72
N ILE A 94 -10.33 -4.08 -6.79
CA ILE A 94 -9.74 -2.77 -7.07
C ILE A 94 -8.38 -2.71 -6.38
N GLU A 95 -7.36 -2.39 -7.16
CA GLU A 95 -5.96 -2.26 -6.71
C GLU A 95 -5.44 -0.86 -6.97
N PHE A 96 -4.82 -0.24 -5.99
CA PHE A 96 -4.12 1.03 -6.15
C PHE A 96 -2.61 0.81 -6.33
N PHE A 97 -2.13 0.92 -7.56
CA PHE A 97 -0.72 0.74 -7.89
C PHE A 97 0.12 2.02 -7.73
N GLY A 98 0.22 2.52 -6.48
CA GLY A 98 0.88 3.78 -6.15
C GLY A 98 2.39 3.84 -6.43
N LEU A 99 3.08 2.70 -6.38
CA LEU A 99 4.55 2.60 -6.57
C LEU A 99 4.95 1.92 -7.89
N ASN A 100 4.04 1.87 -8.87
CA ASN A 100 4.29 1.21 -10.15
C ASN A 100 5.47 1.85 -10.89
N GLY A 101 6.49 1.04 -11.19
CA GLY A 101 7.70 1.47 -11.89
C GLY A 101 8.81 2.03 -11.00
N GLU A 102 8.56 2.19 -9.70
CA GLU A 102 9.54 2.72 -8.73
C GLU A 102 10.37 1.60 -8.09
N ILE A 103 9.74 0.43 -7.84
CA ILE A 103 10.36 -0.66 -7.07
C ILE A 103 10.12 -2.01 -7.76
N THR A 104 11.19 -2.68 -8.17
CA THR A 104 11.13 -3.98 -8.89
C THR A 104 10.35 -5.06 -8.14
N ALA A 105 10.48 -5.14 -6.82
CA ALA A 105 9.75 -6.11 -6.00
C ALA A 105 8.24 -5.84 -5.97
N TYR A 106 7.86 -4.55 -5.94
CA TYR A 106 6.46 -4.12 -6.01
C TYR A 106 5.85 -4.49 -7.36
N ASP A 107 6.55 -4.20 -8.46
CA ASP A 107 6.10 -4.55 -9.81
C ASP A 107 5.92 -6.06 -10.00
N LYS A 108 6.77 -6.89 -9.38
CA LYS A 108 6.60 -8.36 -9.39
C LYS A 108 5.28 -8.77 -8.75
N THR A 109 4.90 -8.17 -7.63
CA THR A 109 3.63 -8.43 -6.93
C THR A 109 2.44 -7.99 -7.78
N MET A 110 2.49 -6.79 -8.36
CA MET A 110 1.47 -6.29 -9.29
C MET A 110 1.28 -7.23 -10.49
N ARG A 111 2.38 -7.63 -11.15
CA ARG A 111 2.32 -8.59 -12.28
C ARG A 111 1.70 -9.92 -11.87
N ARG A 112 2.02 -10.41 -10.67
CA ARG A 112 1.46 -11.64 -10.11
C ARG A 112 -0.06 -11.52 -9.90
N LYS A 113 -0.52 -10.45 -9.25
CA LYS A 113 -1.96 -10.18 -9.04
C LYS A 113 -2.73 -10.14 -10.38
N ARG A 114 -2.20 -9.43 -11.38
CA ARG A 114 -2.80 -9.39 -12.74
C ARG A 114 -2.89 -10.76 -13.40
N ARG A 115 -1.84 -11.58 -13.28
CA ARG A 115 -1.84 -12.93 -13.86
C ARG A 115 -2.91 -13.81 -13.22
N ILE A 116 -3.03 -13.75 -11.89
CA ILE A 116 -4.06 -14.50 -11.15
C ILE A 116 -5.44 -14.03 -11.58
N ALA A 117 -5.66 -12.71 -11.63
CA ALA A 117 -6.95 -12.15 -12.04
C ALA A 117 -7.35 -12.63 -13.44
N LYS A 118 -6.42 -12.57 -14.41
CA LYS A 118 -6.65 -13.10 -15.77
C LYS A 118 -6.96 -14.60 -15.76
N ALA A 119 -6.18 -15.40 -15.03
CA ALA A 119 -6.34 -16.85 -14.99
C ALA A 119 -7.64 -17.31 -14.29
N LYS A 120 -8.17 -16.49 -13.37
CA LYS A 120 -9.39 -16.78 -12.59
C LYS A 120 -10.60 -15.98 -13.05
N ASN A 121 -10.49 -15.27 -14.18
CA ASN A 121 -11.53 -14.39 -14.71
C ASN A 121 -12.07 -13.38 -13.67
N ILE A 122 -11.19 -12.86 -12.84
CA ILE A 122 -11.52 -11.82 -11.85
C ILE A 122 -11.50 -10.47 -12.56
N GLN A 123 -12.57 -9.69 -12.37
CA GLN A 123 -12.62 -8.31 -12.81
C GLN A 123 -11.68 -7.46 -11.95
N LEU A 124 -10.49 -7.17 -12.47
CA LEU A 124 -9.47 -6.39 -11.76
C LEU A 124 -9.41 -4.97 -12.32
N ILE A 125 -9.70 -3.99 -11.48
CA ILE A 125 -9.60 -2.57 -11.77
C ILE A 125 -8.30 -2.05 -11.17
N ALA A 126 -7.40 -1.59 -12.03
CA ALA A 126 -6.13 -1.01 -11.63
C ALA A 126 -6.24 0.51 -11.58
N LEU A 127 -6.10 1.09 -10.39
CA LEU A 127 -6.00 2.53 -10.16
C LEU A 127 -4.53 2.94 -10.01
N TYR A 128 -4.22 4.16 -10.41
CA TYR A 128 -2.88 4.75 -10.34
C TYR A 128 -2.96 6.18 -9.80
N PRO A 129 -1.83 6.78 -9.37
CA PRO A 129 -1.81 8.16 -8.89
C PRO A 129 -2.47 9.17 -9.84
N LYS A 130 -2.29 9.00 -11.16
CA LYS A 130 -2.92 9.83 -12.21
C LYS A 130 -4.45 9.77 -12.27
N ASP A 131 -5.04 8.76 -11.63
CA ASP A 131 -6.50 8.59 -11.56
C ASP A 131 -7.08 9.32 -10.34
N LEU A 132 -6.24 9.66 -9.36
CA LEU A 132 -6.60 10.49 -8.21
C LEU A 132 -6.23 11.97 -8.43
N PHE A 133 -5.07 12.22 -9.03
CA PHE A 133 -4.47 13.55 -9.13
C PHE A 133 -3.99 13.89 -10.55
N PRO A 134 -3.99 15.18 -10.94
CA PRO A 134 -4.52 16.33 -10.17
C PRO A 134 -6.05 16.40 -10.17
N LYS A 135 -6.71 15.66 -11.08
CA LYS A 135 -8.17 15.56 -11.15
C LYS A 135 -8.58 14.14 -10.81
N ASN A 136 -9.51 13.99 -9.86
CA ASN A 136 -10.07 12.69 -9.49
C ASN A 136 -10.93 12.14 -10.65
N ARG A 137 -10.62 10.92 -11.10
CA ARG A 137 -11.28 10.20 -12.20
C ARG A 137 -11.99 8.92 -11.73
N LEU A 138 -12.08 8.69 -10.41
CA LEU A 138 -12.65 7.46 -9.84
C LEU A 138 -14.06 7.19 -10.35
N ALA A 139 -14.92 8.21 -10.41
CA ALA A 139 -16.29 8.07 -10.91
C ALA A 139 -16.30 7.45 -12.30
N LYS A 140 -15.51 7.99 -13.24
CA LYS A 140 -15.45 7.53 -14.63
C LYS A 140 -14.91 6.11 -14.74
N ILE A 141 -13.92 5.75 -13.92
CA ILE A 141 -13.26 4.43 -14.00
C ILE A 141 -14.16 3.35 -13.40
N LEU A 142 -14.78 3.64 -12.25
CA LEU A 142 -15.55 2.66 -11.50
C LEU A 142 -16.96 2.44 -12.08
N THR A 143 -17.60 3.47 -12.66
CA THR A 143 -18.88 3.28 -13.39
C THR A 143 -18.67 2.55 -14.72
N GLY A 144 -17.61 2.87 -15.47
CA GLY A 144 -17.27 2.18 -16.72
C GLY A 144 -16.92 0.70 -16.54
N ALA A 145 -16.67 0.27 -15.31
CA ALA A 145 -16.41 -1.11 -14.94
C ALA A 145 -17.64 -1.82 -14.34
N ASN A 146 -18.87 -1.31 -14.48
CA ASN A 146 -20.08 -1.89 -13.87
C ASN A 146 -19.91 -2.20 -12.36
N THR A 147 -19.08 -1.42 -11.67
CA THR A 147 -18.76 -1.61 -10.25
C THR A 147 -19.57 -0.65 -9.38
N LEU A 148 -20.23 0.33 -10.03
CA LEU A 148 -21.14 1.34 -9.52
C LEU A 148 -22.32 1.44 -10.49
#